data_AF-C7R4J2-F1
#
_entry.id   AF-C7R4J2-F1
#
_cell.length_a   1.000
_cell.length_b   1.000
_cell.length_c   1.000
_cell.angle_alpha   90.00
_cell.angle_beta   90.00
_cell.angle_gamma   90.00
#
_symmetry.space_group_name_H-M   'P 1'
#
loop_
_entity.id
_entity.type
_entity.pdbx_description
1 polymer ?
#
loop_
_entity_poly.entity_id
_entity_poly.type
_entity_poly.pdbx_seq_one_letter_code
_entity_poly.pdbx_strand_id
1 'polypeptide(L)' 'MPSLSFLVFGIMLPLVGLGLWAWALYDLVRTPIDKLSTKVVWFIIVVVGNMVGSVVWLIWGRRDPRSIERL' A
#
# COMPACT_ATOMS: atom_id res chain seq x y z
N MET A 1 13.15 -20.98 24.44
CA MET A 1 12.44 -19.71 24.76
C MET A 1 12.80 -18.72 23.67
N PRO A 2 11.83 -18.13 22.94
CA PRO A 2 12.15 -17.07 21.99
C PRO A 2 12.80 -15.89 22.73
N SER A 3 13.87 -15.33 22.16
CA SER A 3 14.52 -14.17 22.78
C SER A 3 13.61 -12.94 22.69
N LEU A 4 13.81 -11.98 23.58
CA LEU A 4 13.07 -10.71 23.56
C LEU A 4 13.17 -10.04 22.18
N SER A 5 14.34 -10.10 21.54
CA SER A 5 14.55 -9.61 20.18
C SER A 5 13.64 -10.31 19.17
N PHE A 6 13.52 -11.65 19.23
CA PHE A 6 12.61 -12.39 18.34
C PHE A 6 11.15 -11.96 18.50
N LEU A 7 10.70 -11.72 19.74
CA LEU A 7 9.34 -11.24 19.99
C LEU A 7 9.13 -9.82 19.47
N VAL A 8 10.10 -8.92 19.72
CA VAL A 8 10.03 -7.54 19.25
C VAL A 8 9.99 -7.49 17.72
N PHE A 9 10.91 -8.13 17.03
CA PHE A 9 10.93 -8.14 15.57
C PHE A 9 9.74 -8.89 14.97
N GLY A 10 9.35 -10.02 15.55
CA GLY A 10 8.23 -10.84 15.08
C GLY A 10 6.88 -10.15 15.18
N ILE A 11 6.72 -9.19 16.11
CA ILE A 11 5.46 -8.44 16.29
C ILE A 11 5.54 -7.06 15.64
N MET A 12 6.64 -6.34 15.82
CA MET A 12 6.76 -4.96 15.32
C MET A 12 6.81 -4.90 13.81
N LEU A 13 7.51 -5.82 13.14
CA LEU A 13 7.65 -5.76 11.69
C LEU A 13 6.30 -5.96 10.97
N PRO A 14 5.45 -6.96 11.34
CA PRO A 14 4.10 -7.06 10.79
C PRO A 14 3.20 -5.88 11.13
N LEU A 15 3.31 -5.30 12.33
CA LEU A 15 2.50 -4.14 12.73
C LEU A 15 2.85 -2.90 11.90
N VAL A 16 4.13 -2.63 11.70
CA VAL A 16 4.59 -1.53 10.82
C VAL A 16 4.13 -1.78 9.39
N GLY A 17 4.25 -3.02 8.91
CA GLY A 17 3.72 -3.41 7.61
C GLY A 17 2.22 -3.11 7.51
N LEU A 18 1.41 -3.65 8.42
CA LEU A 18 -0.04 -3.40 8.44
C LEU A 18 -0.38 -1.90 8.50
N GLY A 19 0.35 -1.12 9.29
CA GLY A 19 0.20 0.33 9.35
C GLY A 19 0.47 1.01 8.01
N LEU A 20 1.55 0.64 7.32
CA LEU A 20 1.91 1.16 6.01
C LEU A 20 0.89 0.76 4.94
N TRP A 21 0.39 -0.47 5.00
CA TRP A 21 -0.65 -0.96 4.11
C TRP A 21 -1.98 -0.22 4.29
N ALA A 22 -2.45 -0.10 5.54
CA ALA A 22 -3.66 0.64 5.88
C ALA A 22 -3.53 2.12 5.50
N TRP A 23 -2.36 2.72 5.72
CA TRP A 23 -2.07 4.09 5.31
C TRP A 23 -2.15 4.27 3.80
N ALA A 24 -1.55 3.36 3.03
CA ALA A 24 -1.62 3.41 1.56
C ALA A 24 -3.06 3.29 1.05
N LEU A 25 -3.88 2.40 1.63
CA LEU A 25 -5.29 2.29 1.28
C LEU A 25 -6.07 3.57 1.60
N TYR A 26 -5.85 4.14 2.78
CA TYR A 26 -6.49 5.40 3.17
C TYR A 26 -6.11 6.55 2.23
N ASP A 27 -4.82 6.70 1.92
CA ASP A 27 -4.28 7.69 0.98
C ASP A 27 -4.88 7.52 -0.43
N LEU A 28 -4.97 6.28 -0.92
CA LEU A 28 -5.58 5.96 -2.21
C LEU A 28 -7.07 6.31 -2.26
N VAL A 29 -7.83 5.98 -1.22
CA VAL A 29 -9.26 6.28 -1.17
C VAL A 29 -9.49 7.80 -1.14
N ARG A 30 -8.63 8.56 -0.48
CA ARG A 30 -8.71 10.03 -0.42
C ARG A 30 -8.15 10.75 -1.63
N THR A 31 -7.33 10.09 -2.44
CA THR A 31 -6.78 10.70 -3.64
C THR A 31 -7.89 10.92 -4.69
N PRO A 32 -8.03 12.16 -5.21
CA PRO A 32 -8.99 12.45 -6.27
C PRO A 32 -8.48 11.85 -7.58
N ILE A 33 -9.18 10.84 -8.08
CA ILE A 33 -8.89 10.17 -9.35
C ILE A 33 -10.17 10.25 -10.19
N ASP A 34 -10.07 10.86 -11.36
CA ASP A 34 -11.22 11.16 -12.22
C ASP A 34 -11.92 9.90 -12.75
N LYS A 35 -11.12 8.86 -13.07
CA LYS A 35 -11.62 7.59 -13.60
C LYS A 35 -11.73 6.54 -12.50
N LEU A 36 -12.94 6.02 -12.32
CA LEU A 36 -13.21 4.94 -11.36
C LEU A 36 -12.40 3.67 -11.68
N SER A 37 -12.26 3.31 -12.96
CA SER A 37 -11.46 2.15 -13.38
C SER A 37 -10.00 2.27 -12.93
N THR A 38 -9.38 3.43 -13.12
CA THR A 38 -8.02 3.74 -12.68
C THR A 38 -7.88 3.60 -11.16
N LYS A 39 -8.87 4.11 -10.40
CA LYS A 39 -8.89 3.98 -8.94
C LYS A 39 -9.03 2.52 -8.49
N VAL A 40 -9.87 1.73 -9.15
CA VAL A 40 -10.08 0.31 -8.86
C VAL A 40 -8.83 -0.50 -9.15
N VAL A 41 -8.13 -0.25 -10.27
CA VAL A 41 -6.88 -0.94 -10.60
C VAL A 41 -5.82 -0.66 -9.54
N TRP A 42 -5.64 0.60 -9.12
CA TRP A 42 -4.72 0.91 -8.02
C TRP A 42 -5.12 0.28 -6.70
N PHE A 43 -6.42 0.23 -6.40
CA PHE A 43 -6.93 -0.43 -5.20
C PHE A 43 -6.57 -1.93 -5.22
N ILE A 44 -6.75 -2.60 -6.36
CA ILE A 44 -6.37 -4.00 -6.54
C ILE A 44 -4.86 -4.17 -6.36
N ILE A 45 -4.03 -3.29 -6.94
CA ILE A 45 -2.57 -3.32 -6.78
C ILE A 45 -2.17 -3.24 -5.30
N VAL A 46 -2.77 -2.33 -4.53
CA VAL A 46 -2.46 -2.16 -3.10
C VAL A 46 -2.97 -3.35 -2.26
N VAL A 47 -4.17 -3.85 -2.54
CA VAL A 47 -4.75 -4.97 -1.78
C VAL A 47 -4.01 -6.29 -2.07
N VAL A 48 -3.84 -6.63 -3.35
CA VAL A 48 -3.20 -7.90 -3.77
C VAL A 48 -1.69 -7.84 -3.58
N GLY A 49 -1.07 -6.71 -3.93
CA GLY A 49 0.37 -6.52 -3.77
C GLY A 49 0.81 -6.28 -2.33
N ASN A 50 -0.13 -6.09 -1.40
CA ASN A 50 0.09 -5.84 0.03
C ASN A 50 1.23 -4.81 0.24
N MET A 51 2.34 -5.17 0.88
CA MET A 51 3.51 -4.30 1.07
C MET A 51 4.05 -3.70 -0.23
N VAL A 52 4.25 -4.53 -1.25
CA VAL A 52 4.82 -4.05 -2.53
C VAL A 52 3.84 -3.08 -3.19
N GLY A 53 2.56 -3.43 -3.24
CA GLY A 53 1.50 -2.58 -3.78
C GLY A 53 1.40 -1.24 -3.06
N SER A 54 1.47 -1.24 -1.72
CA SER A 54 1.46 -0.03 -0.90
C SER A 54 2.67 0.87 -1.16
N VAL A 55 3.86 0.30 -1.27
CA VAL A 55 5.08 1.06 -1.58
C VAL A 55 4.99 1.66 -2.98
N VAL A 56 4.56 0.89 -3.98
CA VAL A 56 4.38 1.38 -5.35
C VAL A 56 3.36 2.52 -5.38
N TRP A 57 2.23 2.39 -4.67
CA TRP A 57 1.26 3.47 -4.55
C TRP A 57 1.86 4.73 -3.91
N LEU A 58 2.50 4.60 -2.75
CA LEU A 58 3.01 5.74 -1.99
C LEU A 58 4.18 6.47 -2.69
N ILE A 59 5.00 5.76 -3.47
CA ILE A 59 6.15 6.37 -4.15
C ILE A 59 5.76 6.88 -5.54
N TRP A 60 4.96 6.12 -6.29
CA TRP A 60 4.64 6.41 -7.68
C TRP A 60 3.14 6.64 -7.91
N GLY A 61 2.29 5.70 -7.51
CA GLY A 61 0.85 5.73 -7.83
C GLY A 61 0.15 7.02 -7.40
N ARG A 62 0.42 7.55 -6.20
CA ARG A 62 -0.17 8.80 -5.71
C ARG A 62 0.31 10.05 -6.44
N ARG A 63 1.48 10.00 -7.07
CA ARG A 63 2.03 11.13 -7.85
C ARG A 63 1.49 11.13 -9.26
N ASP A 64 1.29 9.94 -9.83
CA ASP A 64 0.81 9.77 -11.18
C ASP A 64 -0.16 8.58 -11.30
N PRO A 65 -1.41 8.76 -10.81
CA PRO A 65 -2.39 7.69 -10.84
C PRO A 65 -2.75 7.23 -12.25
N ARG A 66 -2.53 8.08 -13.27
CA ARG A 66 -2.88 7.79 -14.68
C ARG A 66 -1.79 7.02 -15.41
N SER A 67 -0.67 6.70 -14.76
CA SER A 67 0.41 5.88 -15.35
C SER A 67 -0.09 4.52 -15.84
N ILE A 68 -1.03 3.88 -15.14
CA ILE A 68 -1.64 2.61 -15.54
C ILE A 68 -2.49 2.68 -16.81
N GLU A 69 -2.92 3.87 -17.24
CA GLU A 69 -3.64 4.04 -18.51
C GLU A 69 -2.70 4.10 -19.72
N ARG A 70 -1.39 4.22 -19.47
CA ARG A 70 -0.33 4.27 -20.47
C ARG A 70 0.42 2.94 -20.62
N LEU A 71 0.10 1.95 -19.77
CA LEU A 71 0.61 0.58 -19.84
C LEU A 71 -0.30 -0.26 -20.75
#